data_AF-A0A7V8YF76-F1
#
_entry.id   AF-A0A7V8YF76-F1
#
_cell.length_a   1.000
_cell.length_b   1.000
_cell.length_c   1.000
_cell.angle_alpha   90.00
_cell.angle_beta   90.00
_cell.angle_gamma   90.00
#
_symmetry.space_group_name_H-M   'P 1'
#
loop_
_entity.id
_entity.type
_entity.pdbx_description
1 polymer ?
#
loop_
_entity_poly.entity_id
_entity_poly.type
_entity_poly.pdbx_seq_one_letter_code
_entity_poly.pdbx_strand_id
1 'polypeptide(L)'
;LHAAHAAAPDRLSVAGVWLDHTELDARIDARVAAMVAAGYVAEVERLVAAGYGATKPMNSLGYRHFAACVAGAVDLDEAIRATRRDTRRFARKQRNWRKVLGWGSPGGDPWDAANRAAERAWATERRLG
;
A
#
# COMPACT_ATOMS: atom_id res chain seq x y z
N LEU A 1 15.33 -20.50 -23.68
CA LEU A 1 15.30 -19.48 -22.59
C LEU A 1 14.23 -19.73 -21.52
N HIS A 2 13.08 -20.35 -21.82
CA HIS A 2 12.07 -20.66 -20.78
C HIS A 2 12.34 -21.90 -19.91
N ALA A 3 13.15 -22.87 -20.37
CA ALA A 3 13.41 -24.11 -19.61
C ALA A 3 14.51 -23.99 -18.54
N ALA A 4 15.33 -22.93 -18.58
CA ALA A 4 16.51 -22.78 -17.71
C ALA A 4 16.23 -22.00 -16.41
N HIS A 5 15.04 -21.41 -16.25
CA HIS A 5 14.57 -20.84 -14.98
C HIS A 5 13.65 -21.80 -14.20
N ALA A 6 13.55 -23.07 -14.63
CA ALA A 6 13.02 -24.15 -13.80
C ALA A 6 14.08 -24.68 -12.82
N ALA A 7 15.08 -23.85 -12.47
CA ALA A 7 15.96 -24.09 -11.35
C ALA A 7 15.09 -24.16 -10.09
N ALA A 8 15.36 -25.15 -9.23
CA ALA A 8 14.59 -25.50 -8.04
C ALA A 8 13.96 -24.26 -7.39
N PRO A 9 12.65 -24.30 -7.02
CA PRO A 9 12.02 -23.12 -6.44
C PRO A 9 12.89 -22.66 -5.28
N ASP A 10 13.44 -21.44 -5.39
CA ASP A 10 13.90 -20.71 -4.22
C ASP A 10 12.75 -20.89 -3.21
N ARG A 11 13.02 -21.56 -2.09
CA ARG A 11 12.01 -21.89 -1.09
C ARG A 11 11.60 -20.59 -0.40
N LEU A 12 10.87 -19.75 -1.12
CA LEU A 12 10.38 -18.47 -0.65
C LEU A 12 9.14 -18.74 0.21
N SER A 13 9.29 -18.56 1.51
CA SER A 13 8.13 -18.52 2.40
C SER A 13 7.49 -17.14 2.30
N VAL A 14 6.27 -17.07 1.76
CA VAL A 14 5.53 -15.82 1.64
C VAL A 14 4.28 -15.87 2.50
N ALA A 15 4.10 -14.86 3.34
CA ALA A 15 2.90 -14.66 4.13
C ALA A 15 2.25 -13.32 3.75
N GLY A 16 0.92 -13.33 3.58
CA GLY A 16 0.12 -12.14 3.34
C GLY A 16 -0.77 -11.82 4.54
N VAL A 17 -0.94 -10.54 4.82
CA VAL A 17 -1.75 -10.03 5.93
C VAL A 17 -2.86 -9.16 5.35
N TRP A 18 -4.08 -9.36 5.86
CA TRP A 18 -5.27 -8.70 5.32
C TRP A 18 -6.20 -8.28 6.45
N LEU A 19 -6.67 -7.04 6.39
CA LEU A 19 -7.77 -6.54 7.22
C LEU A 19 -9.11 -6.85 6.56
N ASP A 20 -10.20 -6.87 7.33
CA ASP A 20 -11.55 -6.80 6.77
C ASP A 20 -11.78 -5.46 6.02
N HIS A 21 -12.86 -5.39 5.25
CA HIS A 21 -13.09 -4.25 4.35
C HIS A 21 -13.48 -2.97 5.10
N THR A 22 -14.24 -3.08 6.18
CA THR A 22 -14.77 -1.94 6.92
C THR A 22 -13.65 -1.29 7.73
N GLU A 23 -12.84 -2.10 8.42
CA GLU A 23 -11.68 -1.64 9.17
C GLU A 23 -10.63 -1.02 8.25
N LEU A 24 -10.37 -1.65 7.09
CA LEU A 24 -9.42 -1.12 6.12
C LEU A 24 -9.86 0.24 5.57
N ASP A 25 -11.13 0.40 5.22
CA ASP A 25 -11.66 1.66 4.69
C ASP A 25 -11.58 2.78 5.75
N ALA A 26 -11.90 2.47 7.01
CA ALA A 26 -11.79 3.41 8.12
C ALA A 26 -10.33 3.86 8.38
N ARG A 27 -9.38 2.91 8.36
CA ARG A 27 -7.95 3.23 8.49
C ARG A 27 -7.42 4.06 7.34
N ILE A 28 -7.88 3.80 6.11
CA ILE A 28 -7.51 4.61 4.94
C ILE A 28 -7.98 6.06 5.14
N ASP A 29 -9.21 6.26 5.60
CA ASP A 29 -9.74 7.62 5.84
C ASP A 29 -8.96 8.37 6.92
N ALA A 30 -8.72 7.71 8.05
CA ALA A 30 -7.95 8.25 9.16
C ALA A 30 -6.53 8.59 8.72
N ARG A 31 -5.89 7.70 7.94
CA ARG A 31 -4.54 7.93 7.41
C ARG A 31 -4.48 9.14 6.49
N VAL A 32 -5.44 9.29 5.56
CA VAL A 32 -5.45 10.46 4.65
C VAL A 32 -5.64 11.76 5.45
N ALA A 33 -6.54 11.76 6.44
CA ALA A 33 -6.71 12.92 7.33
C ALA A 33 -5.42 13.26 8.08
N ALA A 34 -4.74 12.24 8.64
CA ALA A 34 -3.48 12.41 9.34
C ALA A 34 -2.36 12.93 8.42
N MET A 35 -2.29 12.47 7.17
CA MET A 35 -1.33 12.98 6.19
C MET A 35 -1.53 14.49 5.97
N VAL A 36 -2.77 14.93 5.74
CA VAL A 36 -3.07 16.36 5.55
C VAL A 36 -2.71 17.18 6.79
N ALA A 37 -3.10 16.71 7.98
CA ALA A 37 -2.76 17.35 9.24
C ALA A 37 -1.24 17.43 9.48
N ALA A 38 -0.47 16.47 8.97
CA ALA A 38 0.99 16.45 9.03
C ALA A 38 1.68 17.32 7.95
N GLY A 39 0.93 18.08 7.15
CA GLY A 39 1.49 19.00 6.16
C GLY A 39 1.76 18.38 4.79
N TYR A 40 1.02 17.34 4.41
CA TYR A 40 1.20 16.69 3.10
C TYR A 40 1.00 17.63 1.91
N VAL A 41 0.10 18.63 2.01
CA VAL A 41 -0.09 19.65 0.96
C VAL A 41 1.21 20.43 0.75
N ALA A 42 1.82 20.92 1.83
CA ALA A 42 3.08 21.67 1.77
C ALA A 42 4.24 20.82 1.23
N GLU A 43 4.27 19.51 1.52
CA GLU A 43 5.23 18.58 0.91
C GLU A 43 5.08 18.53 -0.61
N VAL A 44 3.85 18.37 -1.09
CA VAL A 44 3.55 18.32 -2.53
C VAL A 44 3.89 19.64 -3.22
N GLU A 45 3.55 20.77 -2.61
CA GLU A 45 3.91 22.11 -3.10
C GLU A 45 5.42 22.25 -3.30
N ARG A 46 6.22 21.88 -2.29
CA ARG A 46 7.69 21.92 -2.38
C ARG A 46 8.23 21.05 -3.51
N LEU A 47 7.70 19.85 -3.69
CA LEU A 47 8.14 18.93 -4.75
C LEU A 47 7.78 19.44 -6.14
N VAL A 48 6.58 19.99 -6.31
CA VAL A 48 6.15 20.59 -7.58
C VAL A 48 7.03 21.81 -7.90
N ALA A 49 7.26 22.70 -6.93
CA ALA A 49 8.12 23.87 -7.08
C ALA A 49 9.57 23.50 -7.40
N ALA A 50 10.07 22.37 -6.88
CA ALA A 50 11.39 21.83 -7.19
C ALA A 50 11.47 21.13 -8.57
N GLY A 51 10.40 21.16 -9.38
CA GLY A 51 10.39 20.61 -10.74
C GLY A 51 10.04 19.12 -10.82
N TYR A 52 9.67 18.48 -9.71
CA TYR A 52 9.34 17.05 -9.71
C TYR A 52 7.90 16.74 -10.14
N GLY A 53 7.08 17.74 -10.42
CA GLY A 53 5.64 17.59 -10.70
C GLY A 53 5.28 16.61 -11.83
N ALA A 54 6.14 16.46 -12.84
CA ALA A 54 5.93 15.55 -13.98
C ALA A 54 6.61 14.18 -13.84
N THR A 55 7.22 13.88 -12.69
CA THR A 55 7.98 12.65 -12.50
C THR A 55 7.08 11.44 -12.27
N LYS A 56 7.59 10.24 -12.56
CA LYS A 56 6.86 8.97 -12.36
C LYS A 56 6.33 8.79 -10.92
N PRO A 57 7.07 9.12 -9.84
CA PRO A 57 6.55 9.04 -8.46
C PRO A 57 5.31 9.90 -8.19
N MET A 58 5.17 11.06 -8.86
CA MET A 58 4.02 11.95 -8.71
C MET A 58 2.71 11.34 -9.22
N ASN A 59 2.78 10.26 -10.01
CA ASN A 59 1.59 9.51 -10.46
C ASN A 59 1.01 8.58 -9.39
N SER A 60 1.66 8.45 -8.23
CA SER A 60 1.09 7.69 -7.11
C SER A 60 -0.16 8.36 -6.56
N LEU A 61 -1.07 7.56 -5.97
CA LEU A 61 -2.45 7.99 -5.68
C LEU A 61 -2.55 9.24 -4.82
N GLY A 62 -1.73 9.36 -3.76
CA GLY A 62 -1.68 10.57 -2.93
C GLY A 62 -1.20 11.76 -3.75
N TYR A 63 0.05 11.71 -4.22
CA TYR A 63 0.69 12.81 -4.94
C TYR A 63 -0.11 13.31 -6.14
N ARG A 64 -0.71 12.42 -6.93
CA ARG A 64 -1.48 12.81 -8.12
C ARG A 64 -2.65 13.74 -7.80
N HIS A 65 -3.42 13.43 -6.74
CA HIS A 65 -4.60 14.23 -6.38
C HIS A 65 -4.21 15.54 -5.71
N PHE A 66 -3.23 15.50 -4.81
CA PHE A 66 -2.75 16.71 -4.15
C PHE A 66 -1.98 17.63 -5.11
N ALA A 67 -1.28 17.10 -6.11
CA ALA A 67 -0.64 17.91 -7.14
C ALA A 67 -1.68 18.65 -8.00
N ALA A 68 -2.82 18.01 -8.30
CA ALA A 68 -3.93 18.69 -8.98
C ALA A 68 -4.53 19.81 -8.12
N CYS A 69 -4.61 19.62 -6.80
CA CYS A 69 -5.02 20.66 -5.86
C CYS A 69 -4.03 21.84 -5.83
N VAL A 70 -2.73 21.55 -5.75
CA VAL A 70 -1.66 22.57 -5.77
C VAL A 70 -1.64 23.34 -7.09
N ALA A 71 -1.98 22.69 -8.20
CA ALA A 71 -2.13 23.34 -9.51
C ALA A 71 -3.45 24.13 -9.67
N GLY A 72 -4.32 24.13 -8.65
CA GLY A 72 -5.62 24.83 -8.68
C GLY A 72 -6.69 24.14 -9.52
N ALA A 73 -6.48 22.89 -9.96
CA ALA A 73 -7.44 22.17 -10.80
C ALA A 73 -8.61 21.56 -10.00
N VAL A 74 -8.41 21.31 -8.70
CA VAL A 74 -9.42 20.84 -7.75
C VAL A 74 -9.20 21.53 -6.40
N ASP A 75 -10.22 21.57 -5.54
CA ASP A 75 -10.05 22.00 -4.15
C ASP A 75 -9.46 20.89 -3.25
N LEU A 76 -9.06 21.27 -2.04
CA LEU A 76 -8.46 20.35 -1.07
C LEU A 76 -9.42 19.22 -0.67
N ASP A 77 -10.70 19.52 -0.51
CA ASP A 77 -11.71 18.55 -0.12
C ASP A 77 -11.89 17.48 -1.20
N GLU A 78 -11.92 17.86 -2.47
CA GLU A 78 -11.98 16.93 -3.59
C GLU A 78 -10.70 16.11 -3.71
N ALA A 79 -9.52 16.71 -3.51
CA ALA A 79 -8.28 15.94 -3.48
C ALA A 79 -8.29 14.88 -2.37
N ILE A 80 -8.75 15.22 -1.16
CA ILE A 80 -8.92 14.28 -0.05
C ILE A 80 -9.93 13.17 -0.40
N ARG A 81 -11.10 13.54 -0.93
CA ARG A 81 -12.12 12.57 -1.35
C ARG A 81 -11.58 11.61 -2.40
N ALA A 82 -10.87 12.12 -3.41
CA ALA A 82 -10.29 11.35 -4.49
C ALA A 82 -9.20 10.40 -3.99
N THR A 83 -8.29 10.87 -3.13
CA THR A 83 -7.25 10.03 -2.52
C THR A 83 -7.85 8.90 -1.71
N ARG A 84 -8.87 9.17 -0.88
CA ARG A 84 -9.57 8.11 -0.11
C ARG A 84 -10.19 7.07 -1.04
N ARG A 85 -11.00 7.52 -2.01
CA ARG A 85 -11.68 6.65 -2.98
C ARG A 85 -10.71 5.76 -3.75
N ASP A 86 -9.65 6.34 -4.31
CA ASP A 86 -8.74 5.61 -5.18
C ASP A 86 -7.81 4.70 -4.37
N THR A 87 -7.43 5.08 -3.14
CA THR A 87 -6.70 4.20 -2.21
C THR A 87 -7.53 2.98 -1.83
N ARG A 88 -8.82 3.15 -1.49
CA ARG A 88 -9.73 2.01 -1.25
C ARG A 88 -9.88 1.12 -2.48
N ARG A 89 -9.97 1.72 -3.68
CA ARG A 89 -10.04 0.97 -4.94
C ARG A 89 -8.77 0.14 -5.17
N PHE A 90 -7.62 0.70 -4.88
CA PHE A 90 -6.33 0.01 -4.97
C PHE A 90 -6.23 -1.14 -3.96
N ALA A 91 -6.64 -0.92 -2.71
CA ALA A 91 -6.69 -1.96 -1.68
C ALA A 91 -7.61 -3.14 -2.09
N ARG A 92 -8.78 -2.85 -2.67
CA ARG A 92 -9.68 -3.89 -3.23
C ARG A 92 -9.02 -4.69 -4.35
N LYS A 93 -8.24 -4.04 -5.23
CA LYS A 93 -7.48 -4.73 -6.29
C LYS A 93 -6.40 -5.63 -5.70
N GLN A 94 -5.65 -5.18 -4.70
CA GLN A 94 -4.64 -6.01 -4.02
C GLN A 94 -5.27 -7.27 -3.40
N ARG A 95 -6.48 -7.17 -2.85
CA ARG A 95 -7.21 -8.34 -2.34
C ARG A 95 -7.59 -9.34 -3.43
N ASN A 96 -7.80 -8.93 -4.68
CA ASN A 96 -8.02 -9.89 -5.75
C ASN A 96 -6.77 -10.73 -6.04
N TRP A 97 -5.58 -10.15 -5.91
CA TRP A 97 -4.33 -10.91 -6.02
C TRP A 97 -4.20 -11.98 -4.93
N ARG A 98 -4.69 -11.71 -3.72
CA ARG A 98 -4.77 -12.71 -2.63
C ARG A 98 -5.44 -14.02 -3.09
N LYS A 99 -6.57 -13.90 -3.79
CA LYS A 99 -7.34 -15.07 -4.28
C LYS A 99 -6.53 -15.87 -5.28
N VAL A 100 -5.81 -15.19 -6.18
CA VAL A 100 -4.96 -15.81 -7.20
C VAL A 100 -3.73 -16.48 -6.58
N LEU A 101 -3.18 -15.92 -5.50
CA LEU A 101 -2.00 -16.44 -4.81
C LEU A 101 -2.32 -17.53 -3.76
N GLY A 102 -3.60 -17.87 -3.56
CA GLY A 102 -4.00 -18.89 -2.58
C GLY A 102 -3.77 -18.49 -1.12
N TRP A 103 -3.58 -17.19 -0.82
CA TRP A 103 -3.28 -16.73 0.53
C TRP A 103 -4.56 -16.61 1.38
N GLY A 104 -4.60 -17.36 2.49
CA GLY A 104 -5.68 -17.27 3.47
C GLY A 104 -5.73 -15.91 4.16
N SER A 105 -6.90 -15.55 4.69
CA SER A 105 -6.95 -14.47 5.68
C SER A 105 -6.42 -15.05 6.99
N PRO A 106 -5.48 -14.38 7.68
CA PRO A 106 -5.15 -14.82 9.02
C PRO A 106 -6.39 -14.68 9.91
N GLY A 107 -6.75 -15.72 10.65
CA GLY A 107 -7.73 -15.59 11.72
C GLY A 107 -7.16 -14.70 12.85
N GLY A 108 -8.01 -13.88 13.46
CA GLY A 108 -7.63 -12.97 14.55
C GLY A 108 -7.04 -11.64 14.06
N ASP A 109 -6.34 -10.93 14.95
CA ASP A 109 -5.69 -9.66 14.61
C ASP A 109 -4.65 -9.86 13.49
N PRO A 110 -4.76 -9.11 12.38
CA PRO A 110 -3.87 -9.31 11.24
C PRO A 110 -2.41 -8.95 11.54
N TRP A 111 -2.15 -8.00 12.45
CA TRP A 111 -0.80 -7.66 12.88
C TRP A 111 -0.18 -8.78 13.70
N ASP A 112 -0.94 -9.37 14.62
CA ASP A 112 -0.48 -10.54 15.37
C ASP A 112 -0.22 -11.73 14.44
N ALA A 113 -1.04 -11.90 13.41
CA ALA A 113 -0.80 -12.95 12.44
C ALA A 113 0.40 -12.70 11.53
N ALA A 114 0.67 -11.43 11.20
CA ALA A 114 1.90 -11.00 10.54
C ALA A 114 3.11 -11.36 11.40
N ASN A 115 3.08 -10.98 12.68
CA ASN A 115 4.16 -11.22 13.63
C ASN A 115 4.39 -12.71 13.81
N ARG A 116 3.34 -13.51 14.03
CA ARG A 116 3.45 -14.98 14.10
C ARG A 116 4.01 -15.61 12.81
N ALA A 117 3.67 -15.06 11.65
CA ALA A 117 4.20 -15.56 10.38
C ALA A 117 5.70 -15.22 10.20
N ALA A 118 6.09 -13.99 10.56
CA ALA A 118 7.49 -13.56 10.57
C ALA A 118 8.32 -14.39 11.56
N GLU A 119 7.83 -14.60 12.78
CA GLU A 119 8.46 -15.45 13.79
C GLU A 119 8.67 -16.89 13.30
N ARG A 120 7.67 -17.48 12.63
CA ARG A 120 7.80 -18.83 12.04
C ARG A 120 8.85 -18.88 10.94
N ALA A 121 8.88 -17.87 10.06
CA ALA A 121 9.89 -17.78 9.00
C ALA A 121 11.31 -17.70 9.61
N TRP A 122 11.52 -16.80 10.57
CA TRP A 122 12.80 -16.61 11.25
C TRP A 122 13.22 -17.77 12.17
N ALA A 123 12.27 -18.51 12.74
CA ALA A 123 12.57 -19.72 13.52
C ALA A 123 12.99 -20.90 12.62
N THR A 124 12.49 -20.94 11.38
CA THR A 124 12.83 -21.99 10.41
C THR A 124 14.24 -21.80 9.85
N GLU A 125 14.69 -20.55 9.64
CA GLU A 125 16.06 -20.22 9.25
C GLU A 125 17.10 -20.61 10.31
N ARG A 126 16.80 -20.46 11.60
CA ARG A 126 17.71 -20.82 12.71
C ARG A 126 17.87 -22.32 12.97
N ARG A 127 17.04 -23.18 12.39
CA ARG A 127 17.17 -24.65 12.48
C ARG A 127 17.97 -25.24 11.31
N LEU A 128 18.27 -24.45 10.29
CA LEU A 128 18.96 -24.88 9.06
C LEU A 128 20.39 -24.33 8.94
N GLY A 129 20.89 -23.65 9.97
CA GLY A 129 22.29 -23.26 10.14
C GLY A 129 22.86 -23.88 11.41
#